data_AF-A0A2V6PME2-F1
#
_entry.id   AF-A0A2V6PME2-F1
#
_cell.length_a   1.000
_cell.length_b   1.000
_cell.length_c   1.000
_cell.angle_alpha   90.00
_cell.angle_beta   90.00
_cell.angle_gamma   90.00
#
_symmetry.space_group_name_H-M   'P 1'
#
loop_
_entity.id
_entity.type
_entity.pdbx_description
1 polymer ?
#
loop_
_entity_poly.entity_id
_entity_poly.type
_entity_poly.pdbx_seq_one_letter_code
_entity_poly.pdbx_strand_id
1 'polypeptide(L)'
;MHLYVLAMLKPEATVFALTKRIHQMLAAPLPETVRLIVGTTTLGMNEPERFRSQLLGMIAKSVTDARKVLGGNGLVEVDGLENPVGAMQLNESEVLLFVNHHVRIQIRNDVR
;
A
#
# COMPACT_ATOMS: atom_id res chain seq x y z
N MET A 1 -16.36 -11.59 -15.87
CA MET A 1 -16.54 -11.80 -14.41
C MET A 1 -15.16 -11.96 -13.79
N HIS A 2 -14.87 -11.26 -12.70
CA HIS A 2 -13.60 -11.40 -11.98
C HIS A 2 -13.87 -12.04 -10.62
N LEU A 3 -13.13 -13.09 -10.30
CA LEU A 3 -13.18 -13.76 -9.00
C LEU A 3 -11.86 -13.48 -8.29
N TYR A 4 -11.95 -13.01 -7.04
CA TYR A 4 -10.79 -12.83 -6.17
C TYR A 4 -10.74 -14.00 -5.20
N VAL A 5 -9.61 -14.71 -5.16
CA VAL A 5 -9.36 -15.77 -4.19
C VAL A 5 -8.41 -15.22 -3.13
N LEU A 6 -8.88 -15.17 -1.90
CA LEU A 6 -8.10 -14.70 -0.77
C LEU A 6 -7.55 -15.91 -0.01
N ALA A 7 -6.26 -15.85 0.33
CA ALA A 7 -5.61 -16.82 1.19
C ALA A 7 -4.80 -16.10 2.26
N MET A 8 -4.90 -16.56 3.50
CA MET A 8 -4.14 -16.03 4.61
C MET A 8 -2.67 -16.47 4.49
N LEU A 9 -1.75 -15.52 4.47
CA LEU A 9 -0.32 -15.80 4.59
C LEU A 9 0.02 -16.09 6.05
N LYS A 10 0.37 -17.34 6.36
CA LYS A 10 0.89 -17.74 7.68
C LYS A 10 2.42 -17.53 7.74
N PRO A 11 3.01 -17.31 8.93
CA PRO A 11 4.45 -17.06 9.08
C PRO A 11 5.37 -18.12 8.45
N GLU A 12 4.94 -19.38 8.45
CA GLU A 12 5.67 -20.53 7.91
C GLU A 12 5.47 -20.76 6.40
N ALA A 13 4.58 -20.00 5.77
CA ALA A 13 4.21 -20.17 4.36
C ALA A 13 4.85 -19.08 3.47
N THR A 14 5.10 -19.43 2.21
CA THR A 14 5.54 -18.47 1.18
C THR A 14 4.40 -18.10 0.24
N VAL A 15 4.46 -16.90 -0.35
CA VAL A 15 3.51 -16.47 -1.40
C VAL A 15 3.48 -17.46 -2.55
N PHE A 16 4.64 -17.99 -2.94
CA PHE A 16 4.74 -19.02 -3.97
C PHE A 16 3.97 -20.29 -3.61
N ALA A 17 4.16 -20.82 -2.40
CA ALA A 17 3.47 -22.03 -1.93
C ALA A 17 1.94 -21.84 -1.91
N LEU A 18 1.47 -20.68 -1.46
CA LEU A 18 0.05 -20.33 -1.47
C LEU A 18 -0.51 -20.15 -2.88
N THR A 19 0.23 -19.47 -3.76
CA THR A 19 -0.16 -19.30 -5.17
C THR A 19 -0.30 -20.65 -5.86
N LYS A 20 0.69 -21.53 -5.70
CA LYS A 20 0.65 -22.90 -6.22
C LYS A 20 -0.58 -23.65 -5.71
N ARG A 21 -0.90 -23.54 -4.42
CA ARG A 21 -2.06 -24.19 -3.81
C ARG A 21 -3.38 -23.65 -4.37
N ILE A 22 -3.50 -22.33 -4.58
CA ILE A 22 -4.67 -21.71 -5.24
C ILE A 22 -4.80 -22.23 -6.67
N HIS A 23 -3.71 -22.27 -7.45
CA HIS A 23 -3.75 -22.77 -8.83
C HIS A 23 -4.19 -24.24 -8.87
N GLN A 24 -3.70 -25.07 -7.96
CA GLN A 24 -4.10 -26.47 -7.86
C GLN A 24 -5.59 -26.64 -7.50
N MET A 25 -6.12 -25.78 -6.62
CA MET A 25 -7.55 -25.77 -6.28
C MET A 25 -8.43 -25.35 -7.48
N LEU A 26 -7.93 -24.41 -8.29
CA LEU A 26 -8.65 -23.90 -9.46
C LEU A 26 -8.52 -24.80 -10.70
N ALA A 27 -7.60 -25.77 -10.70
CA ALA A 27 -7.36 -26.69 -11.82
C ALA A 27 -8.47 -27.74 -12.03
N ALA A 28 -9.66 -27.52 -11.45
CA ALA A 28 -10.82 -28.38 -11.66
C ALA A 28 -11.20 -28.43 -13.15
N PRO A 29 -11.70 -29.58 -13.66
CA PRO A 29 -12.12 -29.68 -15.05
C PRO A 29 -13.24 -28.67 -15.35
N LEU A 30 -12.96 -27.77 -16.28
CA LEU A 30 -13.91 -26.77 -16.78
C LEU A 30 -14.51 -27.25 -18.10
N PRO A 31 -15.77 -26.91 -18.40
CA PRO A 31 -16.34 -27.13 -19.74
C PRO A 31 -15.47 -26.47 -20.82
N GLU A 32 -15.39 -27.07 -22.01
CA GLU A 32 -14.57 -26.55 -23.13
C GLU A 32 -14.93 -25.12 -23.56
N THR A 33 -16.13 -24.67 -23.21
CA THR A 33 -16.62 -23.31 -23.48
C THR A 33 -16.11 -22.26 -22.49
N VAL A 34 -15.42 -22.67 -21.42
CA VAL A 34 -14.94 -21.79 -20.35
C VAL A 34 -13.42 -21.70 -20.38
N ARG A 35 -12.90 -20.47 -20.49
CA ARG A 35 -11.47 -20.18 -20.29
C ARG A 35 -11.26 -19.56 -18.91
N LEU A 36 -10.44 -20.21 -18.08
CA LEU A 36 -9.94 -19.65 -16.84
C LEU A 36 -8.54 -19.06 -17.09
N ILE A 37 -8.39 -17.78 -16.77
CA ILE A 37 -7.09 -17.10 -16.77
C ILE A 37 -6.81 -16.73 -15.32
N VAL A 38 -5.73 -17.27 -14.76
CA VAL A 38 -5.30 -16.90 -13.41
C VAL A 38 -4.36 -15.70 -13.52
N GLY A 39 -4.71 -14.63 -12.81
CA GLY A 39 -3.92 -13.39 -12.77
C GLY A 39 -2.70 -13.50 -11.86
N THR A 40 -2.15 -12.34 -11.51
CA THR A 40 -1.03 -12.24 -10.58
C THR A 40 -1.51 -12.33 -9.13
N THR A 41 -0.74 -13.03 -8.29
CA THR A 41 -0.92 -12.99 -6.84
C THR A 41 -0.26 -11.75 -6.29
N THR A 42 -0.96 -11.02 -5.42
CA THR A 42 -0.43 -9.87 -4.69
C THR A 42 -0.60 -10.08 -3.19
N LEU A 43 0.37 -9.62 -2.40
CA LEU A 43 0.19 -9.50 -0.96
C LEU A 43 -0.73 -8.34 -0.62
N GLY A 44 -1.57 -8.57 0.38
CA GLY A 44 -2.44 -7.56 0.96
C GLY A 44 -2.41 -7.65 2.49
N MET A 45 -2.95 -6.63 3.14
CA MET A 45 -3.09 -6.59 4.59
C MET A 45 -4.57 -6.58 4.97
N ASN A 46 -4.94 -7.34 5.99
CA ASN A 46 -6.25 -7.21 6.61
C ASN A 46 -6.30 -5.93 7.45
N GLU A 47 -7.37 -5.15 7.26
CA GLU A 47 -7.67 -3.95 8.04
C GLU A 47 -6.52 -2.92 8.08
N PRO A 48 -5.99 -2.46 6.93
CA PRO A 48 -4.86 -1.51 6.88
C PRO A 48 -5.19 -0.19 7.61
N GLU A 49 -6.47 0.19 7.65
CA GLU A 49 -6.99 1.39 8.34
C GLU A 49 -6.65 1.43 9.84
N ARG A 50 -6.43 0.29 10.50
CA ARG A 50 -6.07 0.27 11.94
C ARG A 50 -4.75 0.99 12.23
N PHE A 51 -3.89 1.17 11.21
CA PHE A 51 -2.61 1.88 11.34
C PHE A 51 -2.68 3.36 10.95
N ARG A 52 -3.85 3.89 10.58
CA ARG A 52 -4.01 5.28 10.13
C ARG A 52 -3.37 6.28 11.10
N SER A 53 -3.67 6.18 12.39
CA SER A 53 -3.14 7.12 13.39
C SER A 53 -1.61 7.11 13.45
N GLN A 54 -0.99 5.94 13.32
CA GLN A 54 0.46 5.80 13.27
C GLN A 54 1.04 6.42 11.99
N LEU A 55 0.41 6.16 10.84
CA LEU A 55 0.82 6.73 9.54
C LEU A 55 0.73 8.26 9.55
N LEU A 56 -0.38 8.82 10.03
CA LEU A 56 -0.56 10.27 10.15
C LEU A 56 0.46 10.90 11.11
N GLY A 57 0.78 10.21 12.21
CA GLY A 57 1.85 10.64 13.12
C GLY A 57 3.22 10.69 12.46
N MET A 58 3.56 9.69 11.63
CA MET A 58 4.80 9.68 10.86
C MET A 58 4.84 10.81 9.83
N ILE A 59 3.74 11.04 9.09
CA ILE A 59 3.63 12.15 8.13
C ILE A 59 3.80 13.50 8.84
N ALA A 60 3.11 13.72 9.97
CA ALA A 60 3.21 14.95 10.75
C ALA A 60 4.65 15.22 11.24
N LYS A 61 5.34 14.16 11.67
CA LYS A 61 6.76 14.24 12.06
C LYS A 61 7.63 14.64 10.86
N SER A 62 7.48 13.99 9.71
CA SER A 62 8.22 14.32 8.49
C SER A 62 7.97 15.77 8.03
N VAL A 63 6.73 16.27 8.12
CA VAL A 63 6.40 17.67 7.82
C VAL A 63 7.08 18.63 8.78
N THR A 64 7.10 18.30 10.07
CA THR A 64 7.77 19.10 11.10
C THR A 64 9.27 19.17 10.86
N ASP A 65 9.89 18.05 10.52
CA ASP A 65 11.32 17.98 10.22
C ASP A 65 11.66 18.73 8.93
N ALA A 66 10.83 18.63 7.89
CA ALA A 66 10.98 19.43 6.68
C ALA A 66 10.91 20.94 6.96
N ARG A 67 9.95 21.39 7.79
CA ARG A 67 9.83 22.80 8.19
C ARG A 67 11.06 23.32 8.93
N LYS A 68 11.68 22.49 9.78
CA LYS A 68 12.93 22.84 10.48
C LYS A 68 14.08 23.05 9.51
N VAL A 69 14.24 22.14 8.54
CA VAL A 69 15.29 22.24 7.51
C VAL A 69 15.11 23.49 6.65
N LEU A 70 13.87 23.87 6.35
CA LEU A 70 13.54 25.07 5.57
C LEU A 70 13.70 26.40 6.33
N GLY A 71 14.15 26.38 7.59
CA GLY A 71 14.52 27.59 8.33
C GLY A 71 13.35 28.51 8.66
N GLY A 72 12.12 28.00 8.82
CA GLY A 72 10.94 28.78 9.22
C GLY A 72 10.32 29.67 8.14
N ASN A 73 11.03 29.94 7.04
CA ASN A 73 10.55 30.75 5.91
C ASN A 73 9.81 29.93 4.84
N GLY A 74 9.73 28.61 5.03
CA GLY A 74 9.02 27.69 4.15
C GLY A 74 7.61 27.37 4.65
N LEU A 75 6.62 27.48 3.77
CA LEU A 75 5.29 26.92 3.98
C LEU A 75 5.27 25.48 3.46
N VAL A 76 4.81 24.54 4.30
CA VAL A 76 4.61 23.12 3.93
C VAL A 76 3.14 22.77 4.10
N GLU A 77 2.43 22.54 2.99
CA GLU A 77 1.04 22.11 2.97
C GLU A 77 0.95 20.63 2.62
N VAL A 78 0.00 19.93 3.25
CA VAL A 78 -0.24 18.51 2.98
C VAL A 78 -1.72 18.28 2.74
N ASP A 79 -2.04 17.67 1.61
CA ASP A 79 -3.41 17.33 1.20
C ASP A 79 -3.56 15.81 0.98
N GLY A 80 -4.80 15.31 1.05
CA GLY A 80 -5.09 13.89 0.79
C GLY A 80 -4.88 13.00 2.02
N LEU A 81 -4.82 13.55 3.23
CA LEU A 81 -4.69 12.77 4.47
C LEU A 81 -5.96 11.96 4.80
N GLU A 82 -7.09 12.35 4.22
CA GLU A 82 -8.37 11.66 4.25
C GLU A 82 -8.41 10.43 3.35
N ASN A 83 -7.46 10.27 2.42
CA ASN A 83 -7.42 9.12 1.52
C ASN A 83 -7.30 7.81 2.30
N PRO A 84 -7.86 6.70 1.79
CA PRO A 84 -7.78 5.39 2.43
C PRO A 84 -6.33 4.93 2.60
N VAL A 85 -6.08 4.14 3.63
CA VAL A 85 -4.78 3.48 3.82
C VAL A 85 -4.64 2.38 2.77
N GLY A 86 -3.68 2.58 1.86
CA GLY A 86 -3.28 1.60 0.87
C GLY A 86 -2.25 0.62 1.42
N ALA A 87 -2.21 -0.57 0.82
CA ALA A 87 -1.16 -1.55 1.01
C ALA A 87 -0.51 -1.85 -0.34
N MET A 88 0.82 -1.80 -0.39
CA MET A 88 1.61 -2.15 -1.58
C MET A 88 2.61 -3.22 -1.21
N GLN A 89 2.70 -4.28 -2.01
CA GLN A 89 3.70 -5.32 -1.79
C GLN A 89 5.12 -4.77 -2.00
N LEU A 90 6.00 -4.94 -1.00
CA LEU A 90 7.41 -4.58 -1.10
C LEU A 90 8.26 -5.77 -1.54
N ASN A 91 7.96 -6.95 -0.98
CA ASN A 91 8.66 -8.20 -1.29
C ASN A 91 7.75 -9.40 -1.01
N GLU A 92 8.32 -10.60 -0.87
CA GLU A 92 7.56 -11.84 -0.71
C GLU A 92 6.89 -12.01 0.66
N SER A 93 7.19 -11.17 1.65
CA SER A 93 6.63 -11.26 3.00
C SER A 93 6.15 -9.93 3.58
N GLU A 94 6.51 -8.81 2.96
CA GLU A 94 6.28 -7.47 3.49
C GLU A 94 5.41 -6.63 2.57
N VAL A 95 4.56 -5.82 3.19
CA VAL A 95 3.76 -4.78 2.55
C VAL A 95 4.09 -3.43 3.15
N LEU A 96 4.15 -2.41 2.31
CA LEU A 96 4.18 -1.01 2.71
C LEU A 96 2.75 -0.53 2.90
N LEU A 97 2.48 0.06 4.06
CA LEU A 97 1.26 0.84 4.27
C LEU A 97 1.51 2.31 3.94
N PHE A 98 0.57 2.94 3.25
CA PHE A 98 0.69 4.34 2.88
C PHE A 98 -0.67 5.04 2.85
N VAL A 99 -0.66 6.34 3.07
CA VAL A 99 -1.76 7.24 2.70
C VAL A 99 -1.27 8.02 1.50
N ASN A 100 -1.96 7.91 0.36
CA ASN A 100 -1.58 8.69 -0.82
C ASN A 100 -1.86 10.17 -0.55
N HIS A 101 -0.82 10.99 -0.48
CA HIS A 101 -0.93 12.40 -0.10
C HIS A 101 0.02 13.25 -0.94
N HIS A 102 -0.30 14.53 -1.05
CA HIS A 102 0.52 15.51 -1.74
C HIS A 102 1.16 16.46 -0.74
N VAL A 103 2.44 16.74 -0.92
CA VAL A 103 3.18 17.74 -0.14
C VAL A 103 3.55 18.89 -1.05
N ARG A 104 3.12 20.10 -0.70
CA ARG A 104 3.56 21.33 -1.38
C ARG A 104 4.50 22.09 -0.46
N ILE A 105 5.64 22.50 -1.02
CA ILE A 105 6.65 23.29 -0.32
C ILE A 105 6.80 24.62 -1.05
N GLN A 106 6.60 25.73 -0.35
CA GLN A 106 6.84 27.08 -0.86
C GLN A 106 7.92 27.73 -0.02
N ILE A 107 9.01 28.16 -0.66
CA ILE A 107 10.09 28.91 -0.02
C ILE A 107 9.85 30.38 -0.35
N ARG A 108 9.68 31.23 0.66
CA ARG A 108 9.69 32.68 0.45
C ARG A 108 11.14 33.11 0.22
N ASN A 109 11.48 33.38 -1.03
CA ASN A 109 12.72 34.07 -1.37
C ASN A 109 12.50 35.56 -1.10
N ASP A 110 13.06 36.06 0.00
CA ASP A 110 13.32 37.50 0.14
C ASP A 110 14.43 37.85 -0.86
N VAL A 111 14.03 38.36 -2.03
CA VAL A 111 14.95 39.04 -2.95
C VAL A 111 15.32 40.36 -2.27
N ARG A 112 16.53 40.41 -1.69
CA ARG A 112 17.20 41.66 -1.31
C ARG A 112 18.02 42.19 -2.48
#